data_AF-A0A6J2PHA1-F1
#
_entry.id   AF-A0A6J2PHA1-F1
#
_cell.length_a   1.000
_cell.length_b   1.000
_cell.length_c   1.000
_cell.angle_alpha   90.00
_cell.angle_beta   90.00
_cell.angle_gamma   90.00
#
_symmetry.space_group_name_H-M   'P 1'
#
loop_
_entity.id
_entity.type
_entity.pdbx_description
1 polymer ?
#
loop_
_entity_poly.entity_id
_entity_poly.type
_entity_poly.pdbx_seq_one_letter_code
_entity_poly.pdbx_strand_id
1 'polypeptide(L)'
;MQTVSFNTSSPWFTPTLRKMKQTGRKLERLAKKKSLTVHQEAYKLHLTAYKDSLTAAKSVYLSTIFNDPSRNSRTLFSTVKNLLQPHANSFTTSTPALCDSFLQFFTDKINNINSTLSPVPHPEAPTPASTTVPLSPISLDLLIPPHLCRLSQFNLVTPPELLQLISSSKPITCSLDPLPTPLLKSCLPVLCPYLTHLFNSSLSHGTVPSAFKTAAITPILKKTRTEMALLKVLNDLLTSADTGSLNILILLDLSAAFDTSN
;
A
#
# COMPACT_ATOMS: atom_id res chain seq x y z
N MET A 1 16.50 25.19 9.61
CA MET A 1 16.23 23.98 10.45
C MET A 1 14.73 23.93 10.70
N GLN A 2 14.02 22.94 10.14
CA GLN A 2 12.57 22.82 10.33
C GLN A 2 12.30 21.98 11.59
N THR A 3 11.74 22.61 12.61
CA THR A 3 11.36 21.93 13.86
C THR A 3 10.05 21.20 13.64
N VAL A 4 10.11 19.87 13.51
CA VAL A 4 8.92 19.02 13.43
C VAL A 4 8.35 18.86 14.83
N SER A 5 7.17 19.43 15.10
CA SER A 5 6.43 19.23 16.34
C SER A 5 5.57 17.96 16.24
N PHE A 6 5.64 17.12 17.27
CA PHE A 6 4.78 15.94 17.40
C PHE A 6 3.52 16.35 18.17
N ASN A 7 2.34 16.17 17.57
CA ASN A 7 1.11 16.80 18.07
C ASN A 7 0.59 16.25 19.40
N THR A 8 1.09 15.12 19.90
CA THR A 8 0.73 14.58 21.23
C THR A 8 1.80 13.62 21.74
N SER A 9 2.90 14.15 22.29
CA SER A 9 3.82 13.31 23.07
C SER A 9 3.29 13.21 24.49
N SER A 10 3.23 12.00 25.06
CA SER A 10 2.85 11.85 26.46
C SER A 10 3.74 12.74 27.35
N PRO A 11 3.18 13.39 28.40
CA PRO A 11 3.92 14.39 29.17
C PRO A 11 5.19 13.84 29.86
N TRP A 12 5.20 12.55 30.19
CA TRP A 12 6.34 11.84 30.77
C TRP A 12 7.45 11.50 29.75
N PHE A 13 7.25 11.76 28.45
CA PHE A 13 8.19 11.37 27.40
C PHE A 13 9.27 12.44 27.18
N THR A 14 10.38 12.29 27.89
CA THR A 14 11.47 13.27 27.97
C THR A 14 12.33 13.36 26.70
N PRO A 15 13.10 14.46 26.50
CA PRO A 15 14.08 14.57 25.42
C PRO A 15 15.13 13.45 25.44
N THR A 16 15.52 12.99 26.63
CA THR A 16 16.43 11.85 26.82
C THR A 16 15.85 10.57 26.21
N LEU A 17 14.57 10.27 26.46
CA LEU A 17 13.89 9.12 25.87
C LEU A 17 13.76 9.24 24.34
N ARG A 18 13.57 10.45 23.80
CA ARG A 18 13.61 10.69 22.35
C ARG A 18 14.97 10.35 21.76
N LYS A 19 16.06 10.78 22.41
CA LYS A 19 17.43 10.47 22.00
C LYS A 19 17.69 8.97 22.06
N MET A 20 17.29 8.30 23.14
CA MET A 20 17.39 6.84 23.27
C MET A 20 16.60 6.10 22.18
N LYS A 21 15.39 6.56 21.86
CA LYS A 21 14.61 5.97 20.75
C LYS A 21 15.35 6.08 19.42
N GLN A 22 15.96 7.24 19.14
CA GLN A 22 16.76 7.45 17.92
C GLN A 22 18.01 6.54 17.87
N THR A 23 18.74 6.41 18.98
CA THR A 23 19.90 5.51 19.07
C THR A 23 19.50 4.05 18.90
N GLY A 24 18.37 3.63 19.45
CA GLY A 24 17.80 2.30 19.24
C GLY A 24 17.54 2.00 17.76
N ARG A 25 16.97 2.96 17.00
CA ARG A 25 16.76 2.82 15.54
C ARG A 25 18.07 2.75 14.77
N LYS A 26 19.10 3.47 15.20
CA LYS A 26 20.43 3.38 14.59
C LYS A 26 21.03 1.99 14.79
N LEU A 27 20.95 1.46 16.01
CA LEU A 27 21.44 0.11 16.35
C LEU A 27 20.67 -0.99 15.60
N GLU A 28 19.33 -0.88 15.51
CA GLU A 28 18.49 -1.81 14.76
C GLU A 28 18.91 -1.90 13.28
N ARG A 29 19.11 -0.74 12.64
CA ARG A 29 19.55 -0.67 11.24
C ARG A 29 20.95 -1.24 11.05
N LEU A 30 21.86 -1.01 12.00
CA LEU A 30 23.21 -1.58 11.98
C LEU A 30 23.18 -3.10 12.13
N ALA A 31 22.39 -3.63 13.06
CA ALA A 31 22.22 -5.06 13.27
C ALA A 31 21.66 -5.78 12.03
N LYS A 32 20.65 -5.17 11.37
CA LYS A 32 20.08 -5.68 10.11
C LYS A 32 21.06 -5.62 8.94
N LYS A 33 21.94 -4.62 8.89
CA LYS A 33 22.89 -4.43 7.77
C LYS A 33 24.12 -5.31 7.88
N LYS A 34 24.69 -5.48 9.08
CA LYS A 34 26.01 -6.09 9.25
C LYS A 34 26.02 -7.53 9.76
N SER A 35 24.87 -8.14 10.06
CA SER A 35 24.74 -9.55 10.52
C SER A 35 25.80 -10.04 11.53
N LEU A 36 26.37 -9.11 12.32
CA LEU A 36 27.39 -9.39 13.33
C LEU A 36 26.71 -9.51 14.69
N THR A 37 27.10 -10.52 15.47
CA THR A 37 26.58 -10.80 16.82
C THR A 37 26.70 -9.59 17.75
N VAL A 38 27.84 -8.88 17.72
CA VAL A 38 28.08 -7.67 18.54
C VAL A 38 27.02 -6.59 18.34
N HIS A 39 26.54 -6.39 17.10
CA HIS A 39 25.50 -5.39 16.82
C HIS A 39 24.11 -5.84 17.30
N GLN A 40 23.83 -7.14 17.24
CA GLN A 40 22.58 -7.70 17.76
C GLN A 40 22.54 -7.62 19.29
N GLU A 41 23.64 -7.95 19.96
CA GLU A 41 23.76 -7.84 21.42
C GLU A 41 23.65 -6.38 21.88
N ALA A 42 24.36 -5.46 21.22
CA ALA A 42 24.26 -4.04 21.50
C ALA A 42 22.82 -3.51 21.35
N TYR A 43 22.09 -3.99 20.34
CA TYR A 43 20.68 -3.63 20.15
C TYR A 43 19.78 -4.21 21.27
N LYS A 44 19.97 -5.48 21.65
CA LYS A 44 19.23 -6.12 22.76
C LYS A 44 19.46 -5.40 24.09
N LEU A 45 20.72 -5.12 24.42
CA LEU A 45 21.09 -4.41 25.64
C LEU A 45 20.48 -3.00 25.67
N HIS A 46 20.52 -2.30 24.53
CA HIS A 46 19.88 -1.00 24.40
C HIS A 46 18.36 -1.07 24.57
N LEU A 47 17.69 -2.12 24.06
CA LEU A 47 16.24 -2.29 24.27
C LEU A 47 15.89 -2.43 25.75
N THR A 48 16.66 -3.21 26.51
CA THR A 48 16.47 -3.34 27.96
C THR A 48 16.65 -1.99 28.66
N ALA A 49 17.77 -1.31 28.43
CA ALA A 49 18.03 0.00 29.03
C ALA A 49 16.96 1.05 28.67
N TYR A 50 16.42 0.99 27.45
CA TYR A 50 15.33 1.87 27.01
C TYR A 50 14.01 1.56 27.72
N LYS A 51 13.68 0.27 27.93
CA LYS A 51 12.51 -0.14 28.72
C LYS A 51 12.62 0.34 30.17
N ASP A 52 13.78 0.18 30.78
CA ASP A 52 14.03 0.62 32.16
C ASP A 52 13.93 2.14 32.29
N SER A 53 14.43 2.87 31.28
CA SER A 53 14.31 4.33 31.24
C SER A 53 12.86 4.79 31.04
N LEU A 54 12.05 4.03 30.29
CA LEU A 54 10.63 4.31 30.10
C LEU A 54 9.84 4.11 31.40
N THR A 55 10.07 3.00 32.10
CA THR A 55 9.42 2.72 33.39
C THR A 55 9.83 3.74 34.45
N ALA A 56 11.12 4.09 34.52
CA ALA A 56 11.63 5.12 35.42
C ALA A 56 11.00 6.49 35.14
N ALA A 57 10.96 6.94 33.88
CA ALA A 57 10.38 8.24 33.52
C ALA A 57 8.88 8.32 33.83
N LYS A 58 8.13 7.23 33.57
CA LYS A 58 6.71 7.13 33.95
C LYS A 58 6.55 7.20 35.48
N SER A 59 7.36 6.46 36.22
CA SER A 59 7.34 6.46 37.69
C SER A 59 7.62 7.85 38.26
N VAL A 60 8.65 8.52 37.75
CA VAL A 60 8.97 9.90 38.16
C VAL A 60 7.79 10.82 37.88
N TYR A 61 7.23 10.79 36.67
CA TYR A 61 6.08 11.63 36.33
C TYR A 61 4.86 11.36 37.24
N LEU A 62 4.52 10.10 37.47
CA LEU A 62 3.41 9.75 38.36
C LEU A 62 3.69 10.20 39.80
N SER A 63 4.90 9.99 40.31
CA SER A 63 5.29 10.44 41.65
C SER A 63 5.19 11.97 41.80
N THR A 64 5.57 12.73 40.75
CA THR A 64 5.41 14.19 40.75
C THR A 64 3.95 14.60 40.77
N ILE A 65 3.05 13.86 40.11
CA ILE A 65 1.61 14.15 40.15
C ILE A 65 1.02 13.85 41.53
N PHE A 66 1.43 12.75 42.16
CA PHE A 66 0.87 12.33 43.46
C PHE A 66 1.39 13.16 44.63
N ASN A 67 2.61 13.70 44.54
CA ASN A 67 3.26 14.44 45.62
C ASN A 67 3.13 15.97 45.48
N ASP A 68 2.46 16.49 44.44
CA ASP A 68 2.30 17.93 44.23
C ASP A 68 1.17 18.49 45.11
N PRO A 69 1.48 19.32 46.14
CA PRO A 69 0.49 19.84 47.09
C PRO A 69 -0.45 20.88 46.47
N SER A 70 -0.17 21.35 45.25
CA SER A 70 -0.98 22.35 44.54
C SER A 70 -2.03 21.75 43.60
N ARG A 71 -2.02 20.44 43.39
CA ARG A 71 -2.92 19.75 42.45
C ARG A 71 -4.20 19.25 43.12
N ASN A 72 -5.33 19.64 42.52
CA ASN A 72 -6.67 19.36 43.03
C ASN A 72 -7.00 17.85 42.97
N SER A 73 -7.70 17.32 43.98
CA SER A 73 -8.05 15.89 44.12
C SER A 73 -8.73 15.31 42.87
N ARG A 74 -9.51 16.14 42.15
CA ARG A 74 -10.13 15.80 40.86
C ARG A 74 -9.11 15.35 39.79
N THR A 75 -7.92 15.94 39.76
CA THR A 75 -6.85 15.57 38.81
C THR A 75 -6.18 14.25 39.18
N LEU A 76 -6.08 13.94 40.47
CA LEU A 76 -5.58 12.66 40.95
C LEU A 76 -6.56 11.54 40.59
N PHE A 77 -7.84 11.70 40.93
CA PHE A 77 -8.87 10.71 40.61
C PHE A 77 -9.08 10.55 39.10
N SER A 78 -8.96 11.61 38.29
CA SER A 78 -9.01 11.48 36.83
C SER A 78 -7.80 10.72 36.28
N THR A 79 -6.61 10.92 36.83
CA THR A 79 -5.39 10.20 36.43
C THR A 79 -5.51 8.71 36.78
N VAL A 80 -5.99 8.38 37.98
CA VAL A 80 -6.26 6.99 38.40
C VAL A 80 -7.34 6.34 37.53
N LYS A 81 -8.42 7.06 37.23
CA LYS A 81 -9.49 6.59 36.33
C LYS A 81 -8.93 6.29 34.93
N ASN A 82 -8.09 7.16 34.38
CA ASN A 82 -7.46 6.96 33.07
C ASN A 82 -6.43 5.81 33.06
N LEU A 83 -5.83 5.49 34.22
CA LEU A 83 -4.89 4.37 34.35
C LEU A 83 -5.61 3.03 34.45
N LEU A 84 -6.77 3.01 35.13
CA LEU A 84 -7.56 1.81 35.41
C LEU A 84 -8.61 1.52 34.33
N GLN A 85 -9.01 2.51 33.54
CA GLN A 85 -9.89 2.29 32.40
C GLN A 85 -9.02 2.12 31.16
N PRO A 86 -8.90 0.91 30.59
CA PRO A 86 -8.43 0.77 29.23
C PRO A 86 -9.33 1.66 28.39
N HIS A 87 -8.76 2.63 27.67
CA HIS A 87 -9.51 3.31 26.63
C HIS A 87 -10.05 2.18 25.74
N ALA A 88 -11.36 1.99 25.74
CA ALA A 88 -11.96 1.14 24.73
C ALA A 88 -11.56 1.80 23.43
N ASN A 89 -10.52 1.27 22.78
CA ASN A 89 -10.22 1.59 21.41
C ASN A 89 -11.51 1.23 20.71
N SER A 90 -12.30 2.26 20.39
CA SER A 90 -13.51 2.12 19.60
C SER A 90 -13.00 1.78 18.22
N PHE A 91 -12.57 0.52 18.04
CA PHE A 91 -12.46 -0.08 16.75
C PHE A 91 -13.88 -0.05 16.23
N THR A 92 -14.18 0.95 15.39
CA THR A 92 -15.41 1.00 14.62
C THR A 92 -15.43 -0.30 13.83
N THR A 93 -16.15 -1.29 14.34
CA THR A 93 -16.35 -2.57 13.68
C THR A 93 -16.92 -2.25 12.30
N SER A 94 -16.21 -2.65 11.25
CA SER A 94 -16.60 -2.39 9.86
C SER A 94 -18.03 -2.89 9.67
N THR A 95 -19.00 -1.97 9.61
CA THR A 95 -20.39 -2.32 9.35
C THR A 95 -20.59 -2.48 7.85
N PRO A 96 -21.46 -3.39 7.40
CA PRO A 96 -21.79 -3.52 5.97
C PRO A 96 -22.17 -2.18 5.33
N ALA A 97 -22.93 -1.36 6.04
CA ALA A 97 -23.33 -0.02 5.61
C ALA A 97 -22.13 0.93 5.32
N LEU A 98 -21.03 0.81 6.07
CA LEU A 98 -19.81 1.58 5.82
C LEU A 98 -19.09 1.10 4.56
N CYS A 99 -19.05 -0.21 4.34
CA CYS A 99 -18.47 -0.81 3.13
C CYS A 99 -19.29 -0.45 1.88
N ASP A 100 -20.61 -0.49 1.99
CA ASP A 100 -21.54 -0.14 0.91
C ASP A 100 -21.42 1.35 0.55
N SER A 101 -21.36 2.23 1.56
CA SER A 101 -21.11 3.65 1.36
C SER A 101 -19.76 3.93 0.70
N PHE A 102 -18.71 3.19 1.09
CA PHE A 102 -17.38 3.29 0.48
C PHE A 102 -17.41 2.86 -0.99
N LEU A 103 -18.05 1.73 -1.31
CA LEU A 103 -18.20 1.26 -2.69
C LEU A 103 -19.00 2.26 -3.54
N GLN A 104 -20.07 2.80 -2.98
CA GLN A 104 -20.94 3.76 -3.66
C GLN A 104 -20.18 5.05 -4.00
N PHE A 105 -19.32 5.53 -3.10
CA PHE A 105 -18.45 6.68 -3.37
C PHE A 105 -17.57 6.50 -4.62
N PHE A 106 -16.92 5.33 -4.79
CA PHE A 106 -16.09 5.09 -5.98
C PHE A 106 -16.93 4.92 -7.24
N THR A 107 -18.08 4.26 -7.12
CA THR A 107 -19.03 4.09 -8.23
C THR A 107 -19.51 5.45 -8.75
N ASP A 108 -19.92 6.33 -7.84
CA ASP A 108 -20.36 7.69 -8.16
C ASP A 108 -19.23 8.53 -8.76
N LYS A 109 -18.01 8.40 -8.23
CA LYS A 109 -16.83 9.11 -8.76
C LYS A 109 -16.52 8.69 -10.20
N ILE A 110 -16.57 7.39 -10.51
CA ILE A 110 -16.35 6.87 -11.86
C ILE A 110 -17.44 7.38 -12.81
N ASN A 111 -18.71 7.30 -12.40
CA ASN A 111 -19.83 7.78 -13.20
C ASN A 111 -19.74 9.29 -13.47
N ASN A 112 -19.32 10.07 -12.48
CA ASN A 112 -19.15 11.51 -12.64
C ASN A 112 -18.04 11.84 -13.63
N ILE A 113 -16.88 11.17 -13.55
CA ILE A 113 -15.80 11.30 -14.55
C ILE A 113 -16.28 10.92 -15.96
N ASN A 114 -17.06 9.83 -16.10
CA ASN A 114 -17.60 9.44 -17.39
C ASN A 114 -18.62 10.46 -17.93
N SER A 115 -19.40 11.08 -17.05
CA SER A 115 -20.39 12.10 -17.42
C SER A 115 -19.75 13.41 -17.89
N THR A 116 -18.61 13.81 -17.32
CA THR A 116 -17.88 15.02 -17.72
C THR A 116 -17.12 14.85 -19.04
N LEU A 117 -16.88 13.61 -19.45
CA LEU A 117 -16.20 13.26 -20.70
C LEU A 117 -17.15 13.05 -21.88
N SER A 118 -18.48 13.03 -21.67
CA SER A 118 -19.48 12.95 -22.74
C SER A 118 -19.84 14.34 -23.27
N PRO A 119 -19.71 14.63 -24.59
CA PRO A 119 -20.22 15.87 -25.15
C PRO A 119 -21.75 15.79 -25.29
N VAL A 120 -22.41 16.92 -25.01
CA VAL A 120 -23.85 17.14 -25.25
C VAL A 120 -24.18 16.86 -26.72
N PRO A 121 -25.28 16.14 -27.05
CA PRO A 121 -25.72 15.98 -28.43
C PRO A 121 -26.18 17.34 -28.98
N HIS A 122 -25.52 17.85 -30.02
CA HIS A 122 -26.09 18.92 -30.83
C HIS A 122 -27.16 18.34 -31.76
N PRO A 123 -28.33 19.01 -31.92
CA PRO A 123 -29.43 18.48 -32.72
C PRO A 123 -29.10 18.49 -34.21
N GLU A 124 -29.63 17.47 -34.88
CA GLU A 124 -29.61 17.19 -36.32
C GLU A 124 -29.95 18.39 -37.21
N ALA A 125 -29.24 18.52 -38.33
CA ALA A 125 -29.73 19.19 -39.55
C ALA A 125 -28.96 18.71 -40.80
N PRO A 126 -29.56 18.72 -42.00
CA PRO A 126 -29.50 17.60 -42.96
C PRO A 126 -28.48 17.75 -44.10
N THR A 127 -28.11 16.59 -44.68
CA THR A 127 -27.42 16.38 -45.97
C THR A 127 -28.00 17.19 -47.13
N PRO A 128 -27.19 17.50 -48.17
CA PRO A 128 -27.27 16.67 -49.39
C PRO A 128 -25.95 16.45 -50.20
N ALA A 129 -25.93 15.28 -50.85
CA ALA A 129 -25.48 14.95 -52.22
C ALA A 129 -23.99 15.00 -52.67
N SER A 130 -23.50 13.79 -53.00
CA SER A 130 -22.75 13.33 -54.20
C SER A 130 -21.56 14.13 -54.77
N THR A 131 -20.39 13.47 -54.90
CA THR A 131 -19.69 13.20 -56.18
C THR A 131 -18.46 12.31 -55.97
N THR A 132 -18.28 11.36 -56.89
CA THR A 132 -17.27 10.30 -57.02
C THR A 132 -15.86 10.78 -57.39
N VAL A 133 -14.80 10.26 -56.74
CA VAL A 133 -13.48 9.96 -57.36
C VAL A 133 -12.74 8.88 -56.53
N PRO A 134 -12.11 7.84 -57.14
CA PRO A 134 -11.34 6.85 -56.40
C PRO A 134 -9.85 7.25 -56.34
N LEU A 135 -9.33 7.47 -55.13
CA LEU A 135 -7.90 7.61 -54.86
C LEU A 135 -7.52 6.75 -53.65
N SER A 136 -6.38 6.06 -53.79
CA SER A 136 -5.67 5.15 -52.88
C SER A 136 -5.89 5.33 -51.36
N PRO A 137 -5.81 4.26 -50.54
CA PRO A 137 -5.95 4.37 -49.09
C PRO A 137 -4.72 5.04 -48.48
N ILE A 138 -4.78 6.36 -48.35
CA ILE A 138 -3.93 7.12 -47.44
C ILE A 138 -4.50 6.89 -46.03
N SER A 139 -3.61 6.51 -45.11
CA SER A 139 -3.89 6.14 -43.72
C SER A 139 -4.86 7.10 -43.03
N LEU A 140 -6.05 6.60 -42.72
CA LEU A 140 -7.17 7.31 -42.10
C LEU A 140 -7.02 7.40 -40.57
N ASP A 141 -5.81 7.67 -40.06
CA ASP A 141 -5.49 7.56 -38.62
C ASP A 141 -5.48 8.90 -37.87
N LEU A 142 -5.97 9.99 -38.49
CA LEU A 142 -5.97 11.33 -37.87
C LEU A 142 -7.34 12.01 -37.74
N LEU A 143 -8.46 11.30 -37.94
CA LEU A 143 -9.79 11.89 -37.75
C LEU A 143 -10.81 10.94 -37.11
N ILE A 144 -10.41 10.25 -36.03
CA ILE A 144 -11.35 9.50 -35.19
C ILE A 144 -11.34 10.12 -33.80
N PRO A 145 -12.47 10.67 -33.31
CA PRO A 145 -12.58 11.10 -31.93
C PRO A 145 -12.32 9.93 -30.96
N PRO A 146 -11.61 10.13 -29.84
CA PRO A 146 -11.13 9.05 -28.97
C PRO A 146 -12.23 8.23 -28.27
N HIS A 147 -13.51 8.54 -28.48
CA HIS A 147 -14.67 7.87 -27.88
C HIS A 147 -15.29 6.75 -28.73
N LEU A 148 -14.70 6.41 -29.89
CA LEU A 148 -15.15 5.30 -30.75
C LEU A 148 -14.15 4.13 -30.85
N CYS A 149 -13.02 4.18 -30.14
CA CYS A 149 -12.03 3.10 -30.12
C CYS A 149 -12.54 1.88 -29.33
N ARG A 150 -13.44 1.12 -29.93
CA ARG A 150 -13.81 -0.21 -29.45
C ARG A 150 -12.73 -1.19 -29.93
N LEU A 151 -12.06 -1.86 -28.98
CA LEU A 151 -11.15 -2.97 -29.28
C LEU A 151 -11.97 -4.13 -29.87
N SER A 152 -12.13 -4.16 -31.20
CA SER A 152 -12.91 -5.17 -31.90
C SER A 152 -12.13 -6.46 -32.15
N GLN A 153 -10.80 -6.36 -32.23
CA GLN A 153 -9.91 -7.48 -32.50
C GLN A 153 -8.52 -7.28 -31.88
N PHE A 154 -7.86 -8.38 -31.55
CA PHE A 154 -6.46 -8.39 -31.16
C PHE A 154 -5.60 -8.76 -32.35
N ASN A 155 -4.46 -8.08 -32.50
CA ASN A 155 -3.42 -8.52 -33.42
C ASN A 155 -2.75 -9.77 -32.84
N LEU A 156 -2.61 -10.81 -33.66
CA LEU A 156 -1.90 -12.02 -33.24
C LEU A 156 -0.42 -11.71 -33.05
N VAL A 157 0.15 -12.25 -31.98
CA VAL A 157 1.56 -12.15 -31.64
C VAL A 157 2.38 -13.03 -32.59
N THR A 158 3.47 -12.49 -33.13
CA THR A 158 4.41 -13.26 -33.96
C THR A 158 5.56 -13.84 -33.12
N PRO A 159 6.18 -14.98 -33.50
CA PRO A 159 7.33 -15.53 -32.78
C PRO A 159 8.53 -14.57 -32.58
N PRO A 160 8.99 -13.80 -33.59
CA PRO A 160 10.11 -12.87 -33.39
C PRO A 160 9.76 -11.70 -32.46
N GLU A 161 8.52 -11.20 -32.56
CA GLU A 161 7.99 -10.17 -31.66
C GLU A 161 7.93 -10.68 -30.21
N LEU A 162 7.48 -11.92 -30.01
CA LEU A 162 7.43 -12.53 -28.69
C LEU A 162 8.83 -12.70 -28.08
N LEU A 163 9.81 -13.12 -28.90
CA LEU A 163 11.21 -13.24 -28.48
C LEU A 163 11.75 -11.88 -28.01
N GLN A 164 11.50 -10.81 -28.75
CA GLN A 164 11.94 -9.46 -28.40
C GLN A 164 11.25 -8.96 -27.11
N LEU A 165 9.94 -9.19 -26.98
CA LEU A 165 9.15 -8.77 -25.82
C LEU A 165 9.64 -9.46 -24.53
N ILE A 166 9.79 -10.79 -24.56
CA ILE A 166 10.24 -11.53 -23.37
C ILE A 166 11.71 -11.22 -23.07
N SER A 167 12.57 -11.05 -24.08
CA SER A 167 13.98 -10.74 -23.86
C SER A 167 14.19 -9.38 -23.19
N SER A 168 13.42 -8.36 -23.60
CA SER A 168 13.49 -6.99 -23.06
C SER A 168 12.85 -6.83 -21.66
N SER A 169 12.03 -7.78 -21.23
CA SER A 169 11.40 -7.76 -19.90
C SER A 169 12.41 -7.89 -18.75
N LYS A 170 12.08 -7.35 -17.57
CA LYS A 170 12.90 -7.58 -16.36
C LYS A 170 12.83 -9.06 -15.97
N PRO A 171 13.95 -9.72 -15.61
CA PRO A 171 13.95 -11.12 -15.20
C PRO A 171 13.47 -11.28 -13.75
N ILE A 172 12.27 -10.79 -13.46
CA ILE A 172 11.57 -10.95 -12.19
C ILE A 172 10.71 -12.20 -12.25
N THR A 173 10.70 -12.98 -11.17
CA THR A 173 9.94 -14.23 -11.03
C THR A 173 8.94 -14.06 -9.90
N CYS A 174 7.71 -14.48 -10.14
CA CYS A 174 6.66 -14.59 -9.14
C CYS A 174 6.72 -15.97 -8.48
N SER A 175 6.32 -16.08 -7.21
CA SER A 175 6.22 -17.38 -6.52
C SER A 175 5.17 -18.31 -7.10
N LEU A 176 4.24 -17.78 -7.92
CA LEU A 176 3.21 -18.53 -8.62
C LEU A 176 3.66 -18.94 -10.03
N ASP A 177 4.83 -18.50 -10.49
CA ASP A 177 5.31 -18.86 -11.83
C ASP A 177 5.74 -20.33 -11.85
N PRO A 178 5.31 -21.11 -12.86
CA PRO A 178 5.69 -22.52 -12.98
C PRO A 178 7.17 -22.71 -13.32
N LEU A 179 7.84 -21.65 -13.81
CA LEU A 179 9.23 -21.69 -14.23
C LEU A 179 9.92 -20.37 -13.88
N PRO A 180 11.12 -20.40 -13.27
CA PRO A 180 11.90 -19.19 -13.04
C PRO A 180 12.21 -18.46 -14.36
N THR A 181 12.02 -17.14 -14.37
CA THR A 181 12.22 -16.26 -15.53
C THR A 181 13.62 -16.36 -16.16
N PRO A 182 14.72 -16.54 -15.39
CA PRO A 182 16.04 -16.77 -15.98
C PRO A 182 16.11 -18.08 -16.79
N LEU A 183 15.45 -19.13 -16.32
CA LEU A 183 15.38 -20.41 -17.01
C LEU A 183 14.48 -20.30 -18.24
N LEU A 184 13.33 -19.64 -18.11
CA LEU A 184 12.43 -19.31 -19.23
C LEU A 184 13.18 -18.60 -20.36
N LYS A 185 13.99 -17.57 -20.04
CA LYS A 185 14.78 -16.85 -21.05
C LYS A 185 15.83 -17.73 -21.72
N SER A 186 16.43 -18.66 -20.98
CA SER A 186 17.47 -19.56 -21.49
C SER A 186 16.90 -20.60 -22.46
N CYS A 187 15.68 -21.10 -22.21
CA CYS A 187 14.98 -22.04 -23.09
C CYS A 187 13.94 -21.37 -24.01
N LEU A 188 13.89 -20.03 -24.04
CA LEU A 188 12.92 -19.26 -24.81
C LEU A 188 12.89 -19.62 -26.30
N PRO A 189 14.02 -19.84 -27.00
CA PRO A 189 13.99 -20.21 -28.41
C PRO A 189 13.20 -21.50 -28.69
N VAL A 190 13.21 -22.45 -27.75
CA VAL A 190 12.50 -23.72 -27.85
C VAL A 190 11.03 -23.58 -27.46
N LEU A 191 10.74 -22.76 -26.44
CA LEU A 191 9.38 -22.55 -25.93
C LEU A 191 8.57 -21.54 -26.75
N CYS A 192 9.23 -20.67 -27.52
CA CYS A 192 8.62 -19.60 -28.30
C CYS A 192 7.41 -20.05 -29.14
N PRO A 193 7.49 -21.06 -30.02
CA PRO A 193 6.34 -21.45 -30.84
C PRO A 193 5.12 -21.89 -30.00
N TYR A 194 5.36 -22.56 -28.87
CA TYR A 194 4.29 -22.99 -27.96
C TYR A 194 3.66 -21.81 -27.21
N LEU A 195 4.49 -20.88 -26.72
CA LEU A 195 4.00 -19.66 -26.05
C LEU A 195 3.25 -18.75 -27.00
N THR A 196 3.72 -18.57 -28.24
CA THR A 196 3.02 -17.82 -29.28
C THR A 196 1.65 -18.42 -29.55
N HIS A 197 1.57 -19.75 -29.74
CA HIS A 197 0.30 -20.43 -29.95
C HIS A 197 -0.64 -20.26 -28.74
N LEU A 198 -0.11 -20.39 -27.52
CA LEU A 198 -0.87 -20.21 -26.28
C LEU A 198 -1.46 -18.80 -26.17
N PHE A 199 -0.65 -17.76 -26.39
CA PHE A 199 -1.12 -16.37 -26.31
C PHE A 199 -2.12 -16.05 -27.40
N ASN A 200 -1.88 -16.48 -28.64
CA ASN A 200 -2.82 -16.27 -29.73
C ASN A 200 -4.14 -17.00 -29.52
N SER A 201 -4.10 -18.21 -28.97
CA SER A 201 -5.32 -18.95 -28.58
C SER A 201 -6.07 -18.23 -27.46
N SER A 202 -5.35 -17.66 -26.48
CA SER A 202 -5.96 -16.88 -25.40
C SER A 202 -6.63 -15.61 -25.92
N LEU A 203 -5.97 -14.88 -26.84
CA LEU A 203 -6.49 -13.67 -27.48
C LEU A 203 -7.69 -13.96 -28.39
N SER A 204 -7.66 -15.06 -29.16
CA SER A 204 -8.74 -15.41 -30.09
C SER A 204 -10.00 -15.90 -29.35
N HIS A 205 -9.84 -16.67 -28.28
CA HIS A 205 -10.95 -17.19 -27.49
C HIS A 205 -11.40 -16.25 -26.37
N GLY A 206 -10.63 -15.19 -26.08
CA GLY A 206 -10.87 -14.31 -24.95
C GLY A 206 -10.78 -15.02 -23.59
N THR A 207 -10.04 -16.12 -23.51
CA THR A 207 -9.93 -16.94 -22.30
C THR A 207 -8.51 -16.97 -21.78
N VAL A 208 -8.36 -16.72 -20.48
CA VAL A 208 -7.09 -16.85 -19.76
C VAL A 208 -7.23 -17.98 -18.74
N PRO A 209 -6.26 -18.90 -18.63
CA PRO A 209 -6.24 -19.94 -17.60
C PRO A 209 -6.41 -19.38 -16.19
N SER A 210 -7.14 -20.09 -15.33
CA SER A 210 -7.37 -19.67 -13.94
C SER A 210 -6.06 -19.45 -13.17
N ALA A 211 -5.03 -20.25 -13.42
CA ALA A 211 -3.71 -20.12 -12.83
C ALA A 211 -3.06 -18.74 -13.07
N PHE A 212 -3.36 -18.08 -14.19
CA PHE A 212 -2.82 -16.75 -14.53
C PHE A 212 -3.72 -15.59 -14.07
N LYS A 213 -4.89 -15.88 -13.47
CA LYS A 213 -5.77 -14.86 -12.89
C LYS A 213 -5.40 -14.54 -11.44
N THR A 214 -4.49 -15.30 -10.85
CA THR A 214 -4.06 -15.13 -9.46
C THR A 214 -2.74 -14.39 -9.42
N ALA A 215 -2.64 -13.37 -8.55
CA ALA A 215 -1.41 -12.62 -8.33
C ALA A 215 -0.92 -12.81 -6.89
N ALA A 216 0.40 -12.96 -6.72
CA ALA A 216 1.02 -12.92 -5.40
C ALA A 216 1.30 -11.46 -5.01
N ILE A 217 0.67 -11.00 -3.93
CA ILE A 217 0.86 -9.64 -3.42
C ILE A 217 1.79 -9.71 -2.22
N THR A 218 3.01 -9.22 -2.38
CA THR A 218 3.95 -9.02 -1.27
C THR A 218 4.04 -7.53 -0.94
N PRO A 219 3.48 -7.07 0.20
CA PRO A 219 3.55 -5.66 0.56
C PRO A 219 5.00 -5.25 0.85
N ILE A 220 5.51 -4.27 0.11
CA ILE A 220 6.87 -3.73 0.29
C ILE A 220 6.79 -2.42 1.08
N LEU A 221 7.37 -2.40 2.27
CA LEU A 221 7.43 -1.23 3.14
C LEU A 221 8.33 -0.12 2.56
N LYS A 222 7.73 0.98 2.07
CA LYS A 222 8.46 2.21 1.72
C LYS A 222 9.00 2.89 2.99
N LYS A 223 10.30 3.20 2.98
CA LYS A 223 11.16 3.41 4.17
C LYS A 223 10.95 4.65 5.05
N THR A 224 9.98 5.55 4.81
CA THR A 224 10.10 6.91 5.39
C THR A 224 8.96 7.36 6.32
N ARG A 225 7.75 6.81 6.24
CA ARG A 225 6.61 7.28 7.07
C ARG A 225 5.91 6.17 7.87
N THR A 226 5.86 4.96 7.34
CA THR A 226 5.15 3.81 7.92
C THR A 226 5.86 3.25 9.16
N GLU A 227 7.17 3.44 9.27
CA GLU A 227 7.97 3.01 10.44
C GLU A 227 7.48 3.63 11.76
N MET A 228 6.99 4.87 11.74
CA MET A 228 6.47 5.54 12.93
C MET A 228 5.08 5.02 13.34
N ALA A 229 4.23 4.73 12.35
CA ALA A 229 2.89 4.18 12.57
C ALA A 229 2.97 2.74 13.07
N LEU A 230 3.81 1.90 12.46
CA LEU A 230 4.04 0.53 12.91
C LEU A 230 4.66 0.46 14.31
N LEU A 231 5.57 1.38 14.65
CA LEU A 231 6.11 1.44 16.01
C LEU A 231 5.07 1.85 17.04
N LYS A 232 4.11 2.71 16.67
CA LYS A 232 3.00 3.08 17.55
C LYS A 232 2.07 1.89 17.74
N VAL A 233 1.66 1.25 16.65
CA VAL A 233 0.80 0.05 16.67
C VAL A 233 1.45 -1.11 17.44
N LEU A 234 2.76 -1.35 17.27
CA LEU A 234 3.49 -2.38 18.02
C LEU A 234 3.63 -2.03 19.50
N ASN A 235 3.87 -0.77 19.83
CA ASN A 235 3.94 -0.33 21.22
C ASN A 235 2.57 -0.47 21.90
N ASP A 236 1.49 -0.13 21.19
CA ASP A 236 0.12 -0.22 21.70
C ASP A 236 -0.31 -1.69 21.86
N LEU A 237 0.08 -2.57 20.93
CA LEU A 237 -0.10 -4.03 21.03
C LEU A 237 0.65 -4.64 22.22
N LEU A 238 1.91 -4.25 22.42
CA LEU A 238 2.71 -4.73 23.54
C LEU A 238 2.13 -4.27 24.88
N THR A 239 1.71 -3.00 24.99
CA THR A 239 1.05 -2.51 26.21
C THR A 239 -0.29 -3.16 26.49
N SER A 240 -1.04 -3.55 25.44
CA SER A 240 -2.34 -4.22 25.57
C SER A 240 -2.19 -5.71 25.92
N ALA A 241 -1.15 -6.37 25.41
CA ALA A 241 -0.79 -7.74 25.76
C ALA A 241 -0.33 -7.83 27.23
N ASP A 242 0.44 -6.85 27.71
CA ASP A 242 0.87 -6.75 29.11
C ASP A 242 -0.32 -6.57 30.08
N THR A 243 -1.47 -6.06 29.61
CA THR A 243 -2.73 -5.97 30.36
C THR A 243 -3.64 -7.19 30.19
N GLY A 244 -3.16 -8.28 29.57
CA GLY A 244 -3.91 -9.53 29.39
C GLY A 244 -5.05 -9.47 28.36
N SER A 245 -5.07 -8.44 27.51
CA SER A 245 -6.13 -8.26 26.52
C SER A 245 -5.79 -8.97 25.21
N LEU A 246 -6.76 -9.68 24.64
CA LEU A 246 -6.61 -10.36 23.35
C LEU A 246 -6.61 -9.32 22.21
N ASN A 247 -5.53 -9.26 21.43
CA ASN A 247 -5.41 -8.29 20.35
C ASN A 247 -5.33 -8.99 18.98
N ILE A 248 -6.12 -8.49 18.02
CA ILE A 248 -6.12 -8.95 16.63
C ILE A 248 -5.70 -7.75 15.77
N LEU A 249 -4.56 -7.87 15.08
CA LEU A 249 -4.07 -6.86 14.15
C LEU A 249 -4.53 -7.23 12.73
N ILE A 250 -5.48 -6.46 12.20
CA ILE A 250 -5.94 -6.60 10.81
C ILE A 250 -5.28 -5.50 9.98
N LEU A 251 -4.39 -5.89 9.06
CA LEU A 251 -3.72 -4.99 8.13
C LEU A 251 -4.52 -4.98 6.81
N LEU A 252 -5.30 -3.91 6.59
CA LEU A 252 -5.98 -3.67 5.31
C LEU A 252 -5.11 -2.78 4.43
N ASP A 253 -4.74 -3.29 3.25
CA ASP A 253 -4.00 -2.54 2.24
C ASP A 253 -5.00 -1.84 1.30
N LEU A 254 -5.11 -0.50 1.44
CA LEU A 254 -5.97 0.35 0.62
C LEU A 254 -5.20 1.09 -0.48
N SER A 255 -3.96 0.68 -0.78
CA SER A 255 -3.11 1.44 -1.69
C SER A 255 -3.66 1.53 -3.13
N ALA A 256 -4.53 0.60 -3.54
CA ALA A 256 -5.21 0.63 -4.84
C ALA A 256 -6.33 1.70 -4.95
N ALA A 257 -6.83 2.25 -3.83
CA ALA A 257 -7.92 3.23 -3.84
C ALA A 257 -7.46 4.65 -4.23
N PHE A 258 -6.15 4.91 -4.27
CA PHE A 258 -5.58 6.24 -4.52
C PHE A 258 -4.82 6.38 -5.84
N ASP A 259 -4.59 5.29 -6.59
CA ASP A 259 -3.88 5.33 -7.88
C ASP A 259 -4.82 5.66 -9.08
N THR A 260 -6.10 5.99 -8.84
CA THR A 260 -7.08 6.41 -9.87
C THR A 260 -7.29 7.93 -9.96
N SER A 261 -6.38 8.74 -9.42
CA SER A 261 -6.37 10.20 -9.66
C SER A 261 -4.99 10.71 -10.04
N ASN A 262 -4.59 10.47 -11.29
CA ASN A 262 -3.86 11.41 -12.13
C ASN A 262 -3.93 10.97 -13.59
#